data_AF-I1PC80-F1
#
_entry.id   AF-I1PC80-F1
#
_cell.length_a   1.000
_cell.length_b   1.000
_cell.length_c   1.000
_cell.angle_alpha   90.00
_cell.angle_beta   90.00
_cell.angle_gamma   90.00
#
_symmetry.space_group_name_H-M   'P 1'
#
loop_
_entity.id
_entity.type
_entity.pdbx_description
1 polymer ?
#
loop_
_entity_poly.entity_id
_entity_poly.type
_entity_poly.pdbx_seq_one_letter_code
_entity_poly.pdbx_strand_id
1 'polypeptide(L)'
;MAPMAISTPLAFRASPTRLLSRRRSGAKSGVALPGLQFVPPGISSRLDERIHCHSSLRKNTIVASENENPPLMPAIMTPAGALDLATVLLGNRIIFIGQYINSQVAQRVISQLVTLAAVDEEADILIKPKVGTVCFGVVASQAAIILAGGEKGMRYAMPNARVMIHQPQGGSEGNVEEVRRQVGETIYARDKVDKMFAAFTGQTLDMVQQWTERDRFMSSSEAMDFGLVDALLETRY
;
A
#
# COMPACT_ATOMS: atom_id res chain seq x y z
N MET A 1 -66.18 20.67 -0.83
CA MET A 1 -65.46 21.46 0.19
C MET A 1 -64.26 22.13 -0.48
N ALA A 2 -63.85 23.31 -0.01
CA ALA A 2 -62.87 24.18 -0.69
C ALA A 2 -61.39 23.82 -0.39
N PRO A 3 -60.39 24.38 -1.12
CA PRO A 3 -58.97 23.99 -1.07
C PRO A 3 -58.05 25.05 -0.39
N MET A 4 -56.75 25.05 -0.73
CA MET A 4 -55.62 25.96 -0.34
C MET A 4 -54.83 25.54 0.93
N ALA A 5 -53.53 25.82 1.12
CA ALA A 5 -52.44 26.50 0.37
C ALA A 5 -51.11 25.71 0.61
N ILE A 6 -50.04 25.67 -0.21
CA ILE A 6 -49.16 26.69 -0.85
C ILE A 6 -48.35 27.58 0.14
N SER A 7 -47.08 27.20 0.37
CA SER A 7 -45.89 28.02 0.70
C SER A 7 -44.71 27.10 1.07
N THR A 8 -43.41 27.41 0.90
CA THR A 8 -42.64 28.34 0.04
C THR A 8 -41.16 27.91 0.06
N PRO A 9 -40.42 27.81 -1.08
CA PRO A 9 -38.98 27.52 -1.05
C PRO A 9 -38.15 28.80 -0.92
N LEU A 10 -37.28 28.89 0.10
CA LEU A 10 -36.39 30.03 0.28
C LEU A 10 -35.02 29.76 -0.36
N ALA A 11 -34.79 30.33 -1.55
CA ALA A 11 -33.49 30.27 -2.24
C ALA A 11 -32.52 31.31 -1.68
N PHE A 12 -31.37 30.89 -1.16
CA PHE A 12 -30.32 31.81 -0.71
C PHE A 12 -29.40 32.20 -1.89
N ARG A 13 -29.75 33.29 -2.58
CA ARG A 13 -28.99 33.84 -3.71
C ARG A 13 -28.10 34.99 -3.23
N ALA A 14 -26.81 34.75 -3.05
CA ALA A 14 -25.84 35.80 -2.75
C ALA A 14 -25.62 36.71 -3.98
N SER A 15 -25.69 38.03 -3.77
CA SER A 15 -25.49 39.07 -4.80
C SER A 15 -24.11 39.72 -4.67
N PRO A 16 -23.38 39.97 -5.78
CA PRO A 16 -22.08 40.65 -5.74
C PRO A 16 -22.19 42.16 -6.03
N THR A 17 -21.70 43.00 -5.13
CA THR A 17 -21.59 44.47 -5.32
C THR A 17 -20.33 44.93 -4.55
N ARG A 18 -19.16 45.03 -5.20
CA ARG A 18 -18.62 46.16 -6.01
C ARG A 18 -17.80 47.17 -5.19
N LEU A 19 -16.55 47.35 -5.66
CA LEU A 19 -15.80 48.61 -5.77
C LEU A 19 -15.47 49.44 -4.52
N LEU A 20 -14.16 49.64 -4.32
CA LEU A 20 -13.46 50.94 -4.16
C LEU A 20 -11.95 50.63 -4.19
N SER A 21 -11.28 50.60 -5.35
CA SER A 21 -10.69 51.74 -6.05
C SER A 21 -9.78 52.65 -5.19
N ARG A 22 -8.46 52.49 -5.33
CA ARG A 22 -7.52 53.62 -5.41
C ARG A 22 -6.27 53.25 -6.22
N ARG A 23 -5.65 54.25 -6.84
CA ARG A 23 -4.68 54.11 -7.95
C ARG A 23 -3.52 55.10 -7.74
N ARG A 24 -2.30 54.71 -8.18
CA ARG A 24 -1.03 55.50 -8.14
C ARG A 24 -0.47 55.70 -6.71
N SER A 25 0.83 55.84 -6.46
CA SER A 25 2.06 55.96 -7.27
C SER A 25 3.19 55.15 -6.58
N GLY A 26 4.32 54.75 -7.18
CA GLY A 26 5.11 55.36 -8.24
C GLY A 26 6.32 56.12 -7.65
N ALA A 27 7.39 55.40 -7.30
CA ALA A 27 8.72 55.95 -6.98
C ALA A 27 9.82 54.88 -7.24
N LYS A 28 10.99 55.31 -7.72
CA LYS A 28 12.16 54.45 -7.98
C LYS A 28 13.28 54.78 -6.98
N SER A 29 13.99 53.78 -6.50
CA SER A 29 15.43 53.87 -6.18
C SER A 29 16.00 52.45 -6.10
N GLY A 30 17.08 52.20 -6.84
CA GLY A 30 17.81 50.94 -6.76
C GLY A 30 19.18 51.17 -6.12
N VAL A 31 19.66 50.19 -5.36
CA VAL A 31 21.08 50.00 -5.07
C VAL A 31 21.35 48.50 -5.18
N ALA A 32 22.33 48.12 -5.98
CA ALA A 32 22.89 46.77 -6.03
C ALA A 32 24.28 46.78 -5.36
N LEU A 33 24.82 45.58 -5.09
CA LEU A 33 26.17 45.19 -4.59
C LEU A 33 26.06 44.30 -3.32
N PRO A 34 27.09 43.51 -2.96
CA PRO A 34 27.22 42.14 -3.46
C PRO A 34 27.28 41.10 -2.33
N GLY A 35 27.52 39.83 -2.66
CA GLY A 35 27.46 38.73 -1.69
C GLY A 35 28.50 38.80 -0.56
N LEU A 36 28.13 38.25 0.60
CA LEU A 36 29.05 37.85 1.66
C LEU A 36 28.90 36.34 1.92
N GLN A 37 29.98 35.60 1.72
CA GLN A 37 30.19 34.28 2.32
C GLN A 37 30.58 34.48 3.78
N PHE A 38 30.03 33.69 4.70
CA PHE A 38 30.39 33.73 6.12
C PHE A 38 31.27 32.54 6.47
N VAL A 39 32.53 32.80 6.82
CA VAL A 39 33.50 31.81 7.32
C VAL A 39 34.17 32.38 8.58
N PRO A 40 34.05 31.75 9.76
CA PRO A 40 34.85 32.08 10.93
C PRO A 40 36.25 31.43 10.84
N PRO A 41 37.31 32.07 11.39
CA PRO A 41 38.69 31.68 11.08
C PRO A 41 39.33 30.73 12.10
N GLY A 42 40.27 29.92 11.61
CA GLY A 42 41.41 29.43 12.38
C GLY A 42 41.34 27.99 12.92
N ILE A 43 41.99 27.06 12.21
CA ILE A 43 43.07 26.20 12.72
C ILE A 43 43.88 25.68 11.51
N SER A 44 45.18 25.44 11.74
CA SER A 44 46.21 25.24 10.70
C SER A 44 46.05 23.97 9.87
N SER A 45 46.58 24.02 8.65
CA SER A 45 46.82 22.86 7.78
C SER A 45 47.81 21.87 8.37
N ARG A 46 47.56 20.57 8.10
CA ARG A 46 48.48 19.41 8.20
C ARG A 46 49.01 19.07 9.60
N LEU A 47 48.32 18.12 10.24
CA LEU A 47 48.94 17.06 11.03
C LEU A 47 48.18 15.76 10.78
N ASP A 48 48.94 14.69 10.63
CA ASP A 48 48.58 13.45 9.92
C ASP A 48 47.51 12.56 10.56
N GLU A 49 46.97 11.69 9.72
CA GLU A 49 46.61 10.29 9.98
C GLU A 49 46.62 9.83 11.46
N ARG A 50 45.43 9.74 12.09
CA ARG A 50 45.00 8.68 13.04
C ARG A 50 43.64 8.99 13.68
N ILE A 51 42.55 8.75 12.95
CA ILE A 51 41.26 8.38 13.57
C ILE A 51 40.72 7.14 12.86
N HIS A 52 41.34 5.99 13.15
CA HIS A 52 40.76 4.67 12.87
C HIS A 52 39.58 4.46 13.83
N CYS A 53 38.40 4.94 13.45
CA CYS A 53 37.17 4.61 14.18
C CYS A 53 36.76 3.17 13.84
N HIS A 54 37.29 2.22 14.61
CA HIS A 54 36.80 0.84 14.63
C HIS A 54 35.40 0.79 15.25
N SER A 55 34.38 1.22 14.52
CA SER A 55 33.01 0.82 14.83
C SER A 55 32.88 -0.66 14.46
N SER A 56 32.65 -1.49 15.49
CA SER A 56 32.54 -2.95 15.35
C SER A 56 31.21 -3.33 14.69
N LEU A 57 31.17 -3.23 13.36
CA LEU A 57 30.15 -3.89 12.55
C LEU A 57 30.09 -5.37 12.96
N ARG A 58 28.91 -5.82 13.39
CA ARG A 58 28.69 -7.22 13.76
C ARG A 58 29.00 -8.10 12.55
N LYS A 59 29.84 -9.13 12.73
CA LYS A 59 30.33 -10.05 11.67
C LYS A 59 29.25 -10.95 11.03
N ASN A 60 27.97 -10.59 11.14
CA ASN A 60 26.82 -11.40 10.72
C ASN A 60 25.92 -10.67 9.70
N THR A 61 26.40 -9.59 9.08
CA THR A 61 25.75 -9.03 7.87
C THR A 61 26.12 -9.91 6.68
N ILE A 62 25.16 -10.68 6.16
CA ILE A 62 25.31 -11.35 4.86
C ILE A 62 25.27 -10.25 3.80
N VAL A 63 26.45 -9.82 3.36
CA VAL A 63 26.58 -8.94 2.20
C VAL A 63 26.43 -9.82 0.96
N ALA A 64 25.39 -9.58 0.16
CA ALA A 64 25.27 -10.22 -1.14
C ALA A 64 26.46 -9.81 -2.01
N SER A 65 27.17 -10.79 -2.56
CA SER A 65 28.28 -10.55 -3.48
C SER A 65 27.76 -9.82 -4.72
N GLU A 66 28.37 -8.67 -5.06
CA GLU A 66 27.99 -7.87 -6.24
C GLU A 66 28.26 -8.59 -7.59
N ASN A 67 28.88 -9.78 -7.54
CA ASN A 67 29.22 -10.62 -8.70
C ASN A 67 28.59 -12.03 -8.66
N GLU A 68 27.60 -12.28 -7.80
CA GLU A 68 26.87 -13.56 -7.85
C GLU A 68 25.76 -13.54 -8.91
N ASN A 69 25.77 -14.57 -9.75
CA ASN A 69 24.71 -14.84 -10.74
C ASN A 69 23.37 -14.86 -10.00
N PRO A 70 22.30 -14.19 -10.50
CA PRO A 70 21.04 -14.09 -9.77
C PRO A 70 20.53 -15.50 -9.43
N PRO A 71 19.98 -15.72 -8.22
CA PRO A 71 19.63 -17.06 -7.76
C PRO A 71 18.66 -17.71 -8.74
N LEU A 72 19.17 -18.73 -9.46
CA LEU A 72 18.40 -19.49 -10.43
C LEU A 72 17.24 -20.16 -9.69
N MET A 73 16.01 -19.81 -10.08
CA MET A 73 14.82 -20.50 -9.60
C MET A 73 14.95 -21.99 -9.97
N PRO A 74 14.72 -22.93 -9.03
CA PRO A 74 14.89 -24.35 -9.30
C PRO A 74 13.87 -24.79 -10.37
N ALA A 75 14.38 -25.15 -11.54
CA ALA A 75 13.53 -25.59 -12.65
C ALA A 75 13.00 -27.00 -12.41
N ILE A 76 11.69 -27.18 -12.58
CA ILE A 76 11.01 -28.47 -12.53
C ILE A 76 11.15 -29.12 -13.90
N MET A 77 11.71 -30.33 -13.95
CA MET A 77 11.80 -31.10 -15.19
C MET A 77 10.45 -31.73 -15.50
N THR A 78 9.89 -31.40 -16.66
CA THR A 78 8.69 -32.03 -17.21
C THR A 78 9.04 -32.76 -18.52
N PRO A 79 8.19 -33.67 -19.04
CA PRO A 79 8.41 -34.30 -20.35
C PRO A 79 8.51 -33.29 -21.53
N ALA A 80 7.98 -32.07 -21.37
CA ALA A 80 8.06 -31.00 -22.36
C ALA A 80 9.30 -30.10 -22.19
N GLY A 81 10.13 -30.34 -21.18
CA GLY A 81 11.32 -29.56 -20.87
C GLY A 81 11.35 -29.00 -19.45
N ALA A 82 12.36 -28.17 -19.18
CA ALA A 82 12.54 -27.46 -17.91
C ALA A 82 11.56 -26.29 -17.80
N LEU A 83 10.68 -26.30 -16.79
CA LEU A 83 9.79 -25.18 -16.47
C LEU A 83 10.19 -24.53 -15.15
N ASP A 84 10.01 -23.21 -15.06
CA ASP A 84 10.05 -22.50 -13.77
C ASP A 84 8.85 -22.89 -12.88
N LEU A 85 9.05 -22.84 -11.57
CA LEU A 85 8.02 -23.09 -10.56
C LEU A 85 6.80 -22.18 -10.76
N ALA A 86 6.98 -20.91 -11.13
CA ALA A 86 5.85 -20.01 -11.35
C ALA A 86 4.95 -20.48 -12.51
N THR A 87 5.52 -21.07 -13.56
CA THR A 87 4.77 -21.63 -14.69
C THR A 87 4.03 -22.91 -14.31
N VAL A 88 4.68 -23.80 -13.53
CA VAL A 88 4.05 -25.03 -13.03
C VAL A 88 2.89 -24.72 -12.08
N LEU A 89 3.05 -23.75 -11.18
CA LEU A 89 1.97 -23.29 -10.31
C LEU A 89 0.84 -22.65 -11.12
N LEU A 90 1.14 -21.79 -12.10
CA LEU A 90 0.14 -21.16 -12.95
C LEU A 90 -0.66 -22.18 -13.77
N GLY A 91 -0.03 -23.23 -14.29
CA GLY A 91 -0.71 -24.35 -14.95
C GLY A 91 -1.70 -25.09 -14.03
N ASN A 92 -1.44 -25.11 -12.72
CA ASN A 92 -2.35 -25.61 -11.69
C ASN A 92 -3.30 -24.53 -11.11
N ARG A 93 -3.41 -23.37 -11.78
CA ARG A 93 -4.21 -22.19 -11.39
C ARG A 93 -3.81 -21.57 -10.02
N ILE A 94 -2.56 -21.76 -9.60
CA ILE A 94 -2.01 -21.23 -8.35
C ILE A 94 -1.12 -20.01 -8.63
N ILE A 95 -1.36 -18.90 -7.93
CA ILE A 95 -0.53 -17.69 -7.98
C ILE A 95 0.14 -17.51 -6.62
N PHE A 96 1.47 -17.53 -6.59
CA PHE A 96 2.26 -17.38 -5.35
C PHE A 96 2.75 -15.94 -5.16
N ILE A 97 2.49 -15.35 -3.98
CA ILE A 97 2.92 -14.01 -3.58
C ILE A 97 3.77 -14.12 -2.31
N GLY A 98 5.08 -14.35 -2.47
CA GLY A 98 6.04 -14.50 -1.36
C GLY A 98 6.94 -13.29 -1.11
N GLN A 99 6.62 -12.12 -1.67
CA GLN A 99 7.45 -10.91 -1.63
C GLN A 99 6.59 -9.65 -1.39
N TYR A 100 7.24 -8.56 -0.97
CA TYR A 100 6.59 -7.27 -0.73
C TYR A 100 5.80 -6.80 -1.96
N ILE A 101 4.56 -6.35 -1.74
CA ILE A 101 3.69 -5.86 -2.80
C ILE A 101 4.25 -4.51 -3.31
N ASN A 102 4.67 -4.51 -4.57
CA ASN A 102 5.10 -3.33 -5.31
C ASN A 102 4.53 -3.41 -6.74
N SER A 103 4.79 -2.38 -7.56
CA SER A 103 4.25 -2.30 -8.93
C SER A 103 4.59 -3.51 -9.82
N GLN A 104 5.80 -4.07 -9.70
CA GLN A 104 6.23 -5.24 -10.49
C GLN A 104 5.49 -6.51 -10.03
N VAL A 105 5.35 -6.69 -8.72
CA VAL A 105 4.61 -7.82 -8.14
C VAL A 105 3.13 -7.75 -8.50
N ALA A 106 2.53 -6.56 -8.39
CA ALA A 106 1.15 -6.31 -8.79
C ALA A 106 0.94 -6.57 -10.28
N GLN A 107 1.81 -6.06 -11.16
CA GLN A 107 1.75 -6.31 -12.61
C GLN A 107 1.84 -7.81 -12.92
N ARG A 108 2.74 -8.55 -12.27
CA ARG A 108 2.87 -10.01 -12.44
C ARG A 108 1.58 -10.73 -12.01
N VAL A 109 1.03 -10.41 -10.84
CA VAL A 109 -0.21 -11.04 -10.32
C VAL A 109 -1.41 -10.72 -11.20
N ILE A 110 -1.57 -9.46 -11.64
CA ILE A 110 -2.64 -9.05 -12.56
C ILE A 110 -2.50 -9.78 -13.90
N SER A 111 -1.28 -9.84 -14.46
CA SER A 111 -1.01 -10.59 -15.70
C SER A 111 -1.41 -12.06 -15.57
N GLN A 112 -0.98 -12.73 -14.49
CA GLN A 112 -1.33 -14.12 -14.21
C GLN A 112 -2.84 -14.33 -14.04
N LEU A 113 -3.55 -13.46 -13.33
CA LEU A 113 -5.01 -13.52 -13.19
C LEU A 113 -5.73 -13.34 -14.53
N VAL A 114 -5.28 -12.41 -15.37
CA VAL A 114 -5.82 -12.20 -16.72
C VAL A 114 -5.54 -13.40 -17.62
N THR A 115 -4.34 -13.99 -17.56
CA THR A 115 -4.02 -15.23 -18.28
C THR A 115 -4.94 -16.38 -17.85
N LEU A 116 -5.15 -16.58 -16.55
CA LEU A 116 -6.05 -17.63 -16.03
C LEU A 116 -7.53 -17.43 -16.37
N ALA A 117 -7.94 -16.20 -16.69
CA ALA A 117 -9.28 -15.85 -17.15
C ALA A 117 -9.42 -15.91 -18.68
N ALA A 118 -8.32 -15.74 -19.43
CA ALA A 118 -8.30 -15.75 -20.90
C ALA A 118 -8.06 -17.15 -21.50
N VAL A 119 -7.53 -18.11 -20.72
CA VAL A 119 -7.30 -19.51 -21.13
C VAL A 119 -8.59 -20.36 -21.07
N ASP A 120 -9.73 -19.78 -20.68
CA ASP A 120 -11.04 -20.42 -20.73
C ASP A 120 -11.65 -20.25 -22.14
N GLU A 121 -11.23 -21.11 -23.08
CA GLU A 121 -11.58 -21.01 -24.51
C GLU A 121 -13.09 -21.16 -24.81
N GLU A 122 -13.86 -21.72 -23.88
CA GLU A 122 -15.31 -21.95 -24.01
C GLU A 122 -16.17 -20.76 -23.53
N ALA A 123 -15.55 -19.67 -23.05
CA ALA A 123 -16.24 -18.53 -22.47
C ALA A 123 -16.47 -17.38 -23.47
N ASP A 124 -17.68 -17.30 -24.06
CA ASP A 124 -18.16 -16.18 -24.91
C ASP A 124 -18.04 -14.78 -24.26
N ILE A 125 -17.90 -14.72 -22.94
CA ILE A 125 -17.81 -13.51 -22.13
C ILE A 125 -16.69 -13.70 -21.11
N LEU A 126 -15.88 -12.67 -20.85
CA LEU A 126 -14.81 -12.70 -19.85
C LEU A 126 -15.36 -12.94 -18.43
N ILE A 127 -15.46 -14.21 -18.02
CA ILE A 127 -15.92 -14.62 -16.69
C ILE A 127 -14.89 -14.13 -15.66
N LYS A 128 -15.35 -13.46 -14.59
CA LYS A 128 -14.51 -13.21 -13.41
C LYS A 128 -14.35 -14.54 -12.66
N PRO A 129 -13.17 -15.18 -12.64
CA PRO A 129 -12.99 -16.41 -11.88
C PRO A 129 -13.09 -16.11 -10.39
N LYS A 130 -13.68 -17.04 -9.63
CA LYS A 130 -13.60 -17.00 -8.16
C LYS A 130 -12.16 -17.19 -7.73
N VAL A 131 -11.65 -16.31 -6.87
CA VAL A 131 -10.26 -16.35 -6.39
C VAL A 131 -10.26 -16.80 -4.94
N GLY A 132 -9.80 -18.02 -4.68
CA GLY A 132 -9.48 -18.47 -3.33
C GLY A 132 -8.16 -17.87 -2.86
N THR A 133 -8.07 -17.54 -1.58
CA THR A 133 -6.86 -16.97 -0.95
C THR A 133 -6.39 -17.87 0.18
N VAL A 134 -5.08 -18.06 0.33
CA VAL A 134 -4.52 -18.90 1.39
C VAL A 134 -3.35 -18.20 2.06
N CYS A 135 -3.44 -18.01 3.38
CA CYS A 135 -2.42 -17.40 4.21
C CYS A 135 -1.43 -18.46 4.73
N PHE A 136 -0.19 -18.40 4.24
CA PHE A 136 0.95 -19.17 4.73
C PHE A 136 1.94 -18.25 5.46
N GLY A 137 2.38 -18.62 6.66
CA GLY A 137 3.36 -17.85 7.43
C GLY A 137 2.78 -16.54 7.97
N VAL A 138 3.15 -15.41 7.37
CA VAL A 138 2.72 -14.07 7.81
C VAL A 138 2.14 -13.28 6.66
N VAL A 139 0.94 -12.74 6.85
CA VAL A 139 0.26 -11.84 5.92
C VAL A 139 -0.01 -10.50 6.62
N ALA A 140 0.59 -9.41 6.14
CA ALA A 140 0.56 -8.12 6.83
C ALA A 140 0.18 -6.96 5.91
N SER A 141 -0.40 -5.90 6.47
CA SER A 141 -0.66 -4.64 5.76
C SER A 141 -1.52 -4.88 4.50
N GLN A 142 -1.11 -4.37 3.34
CA GLN A 142 -1.79 -4.55 2.05
C GLN A 142 -2.06 -6.02 1.69
N ALA A 143 -1.21 -6.96 2.13
CA ALA A 143 -1.43 -8.39 1.87
C ALA A 143 -2.65 -8.94 2.63
N ALA A 144 -3.00 -8.37 3.80
CA ALA A 144 -4.21 -8.74 4.54
C ALA A 144 -5.48 -8.26 3.83
N ILE A 145 -5.41 -7.14 3.08
CA ILE A 145 -6.51 -6.68 2.21
C ILE A 145 -6.70 -7.69 1.05
N ILE A 146 -5.61 -8.16 0.43
CA ILE A 146 -5.67 -9.18 -0.64
C ILE A 146 -6.23 -10.50 -0.11
N LEU A 147 -5.79 -10.95 1.07
CA LEU A 147 -6.32 -12.15 1.73
C LEU A 147 -7.84 -12.06 1.96
N ALA A 148 -8.29 -10.97 2.58
CA ALA A 148 -9.69 -10.74 2.91
C ALA A 148 -10.57 -10.53 1.67
N GLY A 149 -10.01 -9.97 0.59
CA GLY A 149 -10.68 -9.73 -0.69
C GLY A 149 -10.80 -10.95 -1.61
N GLY A 150 -10.42 -12.14 -1.15
CA GLY A 150 -10.77 -13.40 -1.82
C GLY A 150 -12.28 -13.66 -1.83
N GLU A 151 -12.71 -14.61 -2.66
CA GLU A 151 -14.11 -15.04 -2.71
C GLU A 151 -14.56 -15.55 -1.33
N LYS A 152 -15.70 -15.06 -0.84
CA LYS A 152 -16.20 -15.43 0.50
C LYS A 152 -16.56 -16.92 0.58
N GLY A 153 -16.04 -17.58 1.61
CA GLY A 153 -16.06 -19.04 1.75
C GLY A 153 -14.84 -19.74 1.12
N MET A 154 -13.91 -18.99 0.51
CA MET A 154 -12.69 -19.51 -0.13
C MET A 154 -11.41 -18.84 0.40
N ARG A 155 -11.47 -18.20 1.58
CA ARG A 155 -10.33 -17.54 2.23
C ARG A 155 -9.83 -18.42 3.37
N TYR A 156 -8.57 -18.86 3.31
CA TYR A 156 -8.01 -19.86 4.23
C TYR A 156 -6.75 -19.37 4.94
N ALA A 157 -6.45 -19.94 6.11
CA ALA A 157 -5.15 -19.75 6.78
C ALA A 157 -4.58 -21.07 7.32
N MET A 158 -3.26 -21.18 7.35
CA MET A 158 -2.58 -22.24 8.10
C MET A 158 -2.76 -22.04 9.62
N PRO A 159 -2.81 -23.08 10.46
CA PRO A 159 -3.06 -22.95 11.89
C PRO A 159 -2.02 -22.08 12.62
N ASN A 160 -0.76 -22.13 12.19
CA ASN A 160 0.34 -21.33 12.73
C ASN A 160 0.52 -19.96 12.04
N ALA A 161 -0.39 -19.56 11.14
CA ALA A 161 -0.27 -18.30 10.45
C ALA A 161 -0.53 -17.08 11.36
N ARG A 162 0.04 -15.94 10.99
CA ARG A 162 -0.19 -14.64 11.64
C ARG A 162 -0.69 -13.64 10.60
N VAL A 163 -1.78 -12.94 10.93
CA VAL A 163 -2.31 -11.85 10.09
C VAL A 163 -2.11 -10.54 10.82
N MET A 164 -1.65 -9.50 10.13
CA MET A 164 -1.48 -8.16 10.71
C MET A 164 -2.22 -7.11 9.88
N ILE A 165 -3.03 -6.30 10.57
CA ILE A 165 -3.68 -5.12 10.00
C ILE A 165 -3.20 -3.85 10.73
N HIS A 166 -3.10 -2.77 9.97
CA HIS A 166 -2.76 -1.42 10.43
C HIS A 166 -3.19 -0.42 9.35
N GLN A 167 -3.29 0.85 9.72
CA GLN A 167 -3.62 1.96 8.82
C GLN A 167 -2.52 2.16 7.75
N PRO A 168 -2.86 2.67 6.56
CA PRO A 168 -1.84 3.03 5.58
C PRO A 168 -0.91 4.12 6.14
N GLN A 169 0.37 3.99 5.81
CA GLN A 169 1.43 4.90 6.22
C GLN A 169 1.88 5.74 5.03
N GLY A 170 2.22 7.02 5.26
CA GLY A 170 2.70 7.94 4.25
C GLY A 170 3.51 9.07 4.86
N GLY A 171 4.49 9.59 4.11
CA GLY A 171 5.21 10.82 4.44
C GLY A 171 4.53 12.04 3.83
N SER A 172 4.84 13.24 4.33
CA SER A 172 4.43 14.49 3.68
C SER A 172 5.48 15.57 3.87
N GLU A 173 5.90 16.18 2.76
CA GLU A 173 7.00 17.15 2.66
C GLU A 173 6.69 18.15 1.53
N GLY A 174 7.25 19.36 1.66
CA GLY A 174 7.07 20.45 0.70
C GLY A 174 6.50 21.72 1.34
N ASN A 175 5.86 22.56 0.53
CA ASN A 175 5.15 23.74 1.03
C ASN A 175 3.80 23.37 1.70
N VAL A 176 3.16 24.35 2.35
CA VAL A 176 1.92 24.14 3.13
C VAL A 176 0.79 23.50 2.30
N GLU A 177 0.63 23.88 1.03
CA GLU A 177 -0.41 23.31 0.17
C GLU A 177 -0.07 21.91 -0.34
N GLU A 178 1.21 21.62 -0.60
CA GLU A 178 1.69 20.29 -0.92
C GLU A 178 1.47 19.31 0.24
N VAL A 179 1.87 19.69 1.45
CA VAL A 179 1.65 18.91 2.67
C VAL A 179 0.15 18.72 2.91
N ARG A 180 -0.67 19.78 2.81
CA ARG A 180 -2.13 19.69 2.96
C ARG A 180 -2.75 18.70 1.96
N ARG A 181 -2.27 18.68 0.71
CA ARG A 181 -2.73 17.75 -0.33
C ARG A 181 -2.29 16.31 -0.05
N GLN A 182 -1.05 16.08 0.35
CA GLN A 182 -0.52 14.75 0.67
C GLN A 182 -1.21 14.14 1.91
N VAL A 183 -1.46 14.95 2.94
CA VAL A 183 -2.23 14.54 4.12
C VAL A 183 -3.69 14.23 3.74
N GLY A 184 -4.31 15.06 2.89
CA GLY A 184 -5.66 14.80 2.37
C GLY A 184 -5.78 13.47 1.61
N GLU A 185 -4.81 13.16 0.74
CA GLU A 185 -4.73 11.86 0.05
C GLU A 185 -4.53 10.71 1.05
N THR A 186 -3.71 10.89 2.07
CA THR A 186 -3.47 9.87 3.11
C THR A 186 -4.75 9.57 3.91
N ILE A 187 -5.52 10.59 4.27
CA ILE A 187 -6.82 10.45 4.94
C ILE A 187 -7.82 9.71 4.03
N TYR A 188 -7.88 10.06 2.74
CA TYR A 188 -8.72 9.39 1.76
C TYR A 188 -8.33 7.91 1.58
N ALA A 189 -7.03 7.62 1.49
CA ALA A 189 -6.52 6.25 1.38
C ALA A 189 -6.88 5.42 2.62
N ARG A 190 -6.79 5.98 3.83
CA ARG A 190 -7.22 5.31 5.07
C ARG A 190 -8.72 4.99 5.06
N ASP A 191 -9.57 5.98 4.82
CA ASP A 191 -11.03 5.78 4.73
C ASP A 191 -11.41 4.69 3.72
N LYS A 192 -10.75 4.68 2.55
CA LYS A 192 -10.96 3.66 1.52
C LYS A 192 -10.52 2.26 1.96
N VAL A 193 -9.37 2.13 2.61
CA VAL A 193 -8.86 0.84 3.14
C VAL A 193 -9.74 0.31 4.26
N ASP A 194 -10.13 1.16 5.22
CA ASP A 194 -11.00 0.76 6.34
C ASP A 194 -12.39 0.31 5.82
N LYS A 195 -12.94 0.98 4.80
CA LYS A 195 -14.18 0.55 4.10
C LYS A 195 -14.02 -0.78 3.36
N MET A 196 -12.87 -1.04 2.74
CA MET A 196 -12.61 -2.34 2.10
C MET A 196 -12.55 -3.47 3.14
N PHE A 197 -11.84 -3.28 4.25
CA PHE A 197 -11.83 -4.25 5.35
C PHE A 197 -13.24 -4.49 5.89
N ALA A 198 -14.01 -3.44 6.22
CA ALA A 198 -15.38 -3.58 6.72
C ALA A 198 -16.29 -4.37 5.74
N ALA A 199 -16.17 -4.11 4.43
CA ALA A 199 -16.92 -4.85 3.40
C ALA A 199 -16.51 -6.32 3.29
N PHE A 200 -15.23 -6.65 3.46
CA PHE A 200 -14.72 -8.02 3.36
C PHE A 200 -14.94 -8.84 4.63
N THR A 201 -14.86 -8.23 5.81
CA THR A 201 -15.01 -8.92 7.10
C THR A 201 -16.46 -8.95 7.59
N GLY A 202 -17.27 -7.95 7.22
CA GLY A 202 -18.59 -7.72 7.81
C GLY A 202 -18.56 -6.99 9.15
N GLN A 203 -17.39 -6.54 9.62
CA GLN A 203 -17.24 -5.71 10.81
C GLN A 203 -17.76 -4.29 10.57
N THR A 204 -18.12 -3.57 11.63
CA THR A 204 -18.46 -2.14 11.53
C THR A 204 -17.22 -1.31 11.19
N LEU A 205 -17.42 -0.18 10.49
CA LEU A 205 -16.32 0.70 10.12
C LEU A 205 -15.55 1.20 11.36
N ASP A 206 -16.25 1.55 12.44
CA ASP A 206 -15.65 2.00 13.70
C ASP A 206 -14.76 0.92 14.33
N MET A 207 -15.21 -0.35 14.32
CA MET A 207 -14.43 -1.48 14.83
C MET A 207 -13.17 -1.72 13.99
N VAL A 208 -13.28 -1.63 12.66
CA VAL A 208 -12.13 -1.70 11.76
C VAL A 208 -11.15 -0.56 12.04
N GLN A 209 -11.62 0.69 12.14
CA GLN A 209 -10.78 1.86 12.41
C GLN A 209 -10.04 1.79 13.74
N GLN A 210 -10.68 1.23 14.77
CA GLN A 210 -10.04 0.96 16.07
C GLN A 210 -8.98 -0.14 15.96
N TRP A 211 -9.22 -1.17 15.15
CA TRP A 211 -8.29 -2.30 14.96
C TRP A 211 -7.13 -1.98 14.03
N THR A 212 -7.30 -1.06 13.08
CA THR A 212 -6.25 -0.58 12.17
C THR A 212 -5.44 0.60 12.73
N GLU A 213 -5.84 1.24 13.84
CA GLU A 213 -5.13 2.41 14.38
C GLU A 213 -3.63 2.15 14.65
N ARG A 214 -3.27 0.93 15.04
CA ARG A 214 -1.90 0.47 15.30
C ARG A 214 -1.71 -0.94 14.73
N ASP A 215 -0.46 -1.37 14.60
CA ASP A 215 -0.06 -2.73 14.26
C ASP A 215 -0.77 -3.77 15.15
N ARG A 216 -1.81 -4.41 14.59
CA ARG A 216 -2.59 -5.44 15.26
C ARG A 216 -2.32 -6.79 14.62
N PHE A 217 -1.51 -7.59 15.30
CA PHE A 217 -1.25 -8.98 14.94
C PHE A 217 -2.31 -9.89 15.56
N MET A 218 -2.83 -10.80 14.74
CA MET A 218 -3.81 -11.83 15.08
C MET A 218 -3.21 -13.22 14.84
N SER A 219 -3.64 -14.21 15.63
CA SER A 219 -3.53 -15.62 15.26
C SER A 219 -4.41 -15.93 14.04
N SER A 220 -4.26 -17.14 13.50
CA SER A 220 -5.15 -17.70 12.49
C SER A 220 -6.61 -17.73 12.94
N SER A 221 -6.89 -18.12 14.18
CA SER A 221 -8.24 -18.15 14.77
C SER A 221 -8.81 -16.74 14.96
N GLU A 222 -8.04 -15.80 15.53
CA GLU A 222 -8.48 -14.41 15.70
C GLU A 222 -8.76 -13.73 14.35
N ALA A 223 -7.99 -14.06 13.30
CA ALA A 223 -8.23 -13.57 11.94
C ALA A 223 -9.50 -14.17 11.31
N MET A 224 -9.86 -15.41 11.66
CA MET A 224 -11.11 -16.05 11.25
C MET A 224 -12.31 -15.41 11.98
N ASP A 225 -12.22 -15.25 13.30
CA ASP A 225 -13.26 -14.62 14.13
C ASP A 225 -13.49 -13.15 13.75
N PHE A 226 -12.42 -12.42 13.37
CA PHE A 226 -12.55 -11.06 12.85
C PHE A 226 -13.11 -11.01 11.42
N GLY A 227 -13.08 -12.12 10.66
CA GLY A 227 -13.67 -12.26 9.34
C GLY A 227 -12.72 -12.07 8.15
N LEU A 228 -11.40 -12.08 8.37
CA LEU A 228 -10.37 -11.94 7.32
C LEU A 228 -10.16 -13.24 6.53
N VAL A 229 -10.44 -14.38 7.16
CA VAL A 229 -10.48 -15.71 6.54
C VAL A 229 -11.76 -16.44 6.96
N ASP A 230 -12.17 -17.43 6.18
CA ASP A 230 -13.40 -18.21 6.40
C ASP A 230 -13.13 -19.57 7.06
N ALA A 231 -11.92 -20.13 6.91
CA ALA A 231 -11.56 -21.43 7.48
C ALA A 231 -10.05 -21.57 7.74
N LEU A 232 -9.71 -22.50 8.64
CA LEU A 232 -8.32 -22.94 8.86
C LEU A 232 -8.05 -24.26 8.14
N LEU A 233 -6.86 -24.40 7.57
CA LEU A 233 -6.43 -25.66 6.96
C LEU A 233 -6.00 -26.65 8.03
N GLU A 234 -6.46 -27.90 7.93
CA GLU A 234 -6.01 -28.96 8.83
C GLU A 234 -4.55 -29.36 8.53
N THR A 235 -3.70 -29.32 9.56
CA THR A 235 -2.36 -29.92 9.52
C THR A 235 -2.24 -31.02 10.54
N ARG A 236 -1.76 -32.19 10.10
CA ARG A 236 -1.26 -33.23 11.00
C ARG A 236 0.19 -32.88 11.34
N TYR A 237 0.48 -32.78 12.64
CA TYR A 237 1.82 -32.57 13.19
C TYR A 237 2.49 -33.92 13.50
#